data_AF-A0A392SG72-F1
#
_entry.id   AF-A0A392SG72-F1
#
_cell.length_a   1.000
_cell.length_b   1.000
_cell.length_c   1.000
_cell.angle_alpha   90.00
_cell.angle_beta   90.00
_cell.angle_gamma   90.00
#
_symmetry.space_group_name_H-M   'P 1'
#
loop_
_entity.id
_entity.type
_entity.pdbx_description
1 polymer ?
#
loop_
_entity_poly.entity_id
_entity_poly.type
_entity_poly.pdbx_seq_one_letter_code
_entity_poly.pdbx_strand_id
1 'polypeptide(L)'
;TVLDSPHVKTIKHLKRLLRYDVDDLLEQVSDFTTFVEDLRASSWRLTNKELRFMEAVMHLQGELASDAPFIEAVENAHHCHHELVSNIFDQTMNLKENMRVHEE
;
A
#
# COMPACT_ATOMS: atom_id res chain seq x y z
N THR A 1 -8.44 -31.57 14.55
CA THR A 1 -7.35 -32.18 13.75
C THR A 1 -7.22 -31.63 12.33
N VAL A 2 -7.42 -30.32 12.12
CA VAL A 2 -6.96 -29.56 10.92
C VAL A 2 -6.50 -28.14 11.35
N LEU A 3 -7.00 -27.66 12.50
CA LEU A 3 -6.76 -26.31 13.03
C LEU A 3 -5.30 -25.94 13.37
N ASP A 4 -4.44 -26.90 13.70
CA ASP A 4 -3.04 -26.62 14.12
C ASP A 4 -2.01 -26.79 13.00
N SER A 5 -2.46 -26.96 11.76
CA SER A 5 -1.55 -27.04 10.62
C SER A 5 -0.83 -25.70 10.41
N PRO A 6 0.51 -25.67 10.34
CA PRO A 6 1.28 -24.45 10.06
C PRO A 6 0.78 -23.72 8.80
N HIS A 7 0.34 -24.49 7.81
CA HIS A 7 -0.21 -23.99 6.56
C HIS A 7 -1.50 -23.18 6.75
N VAL A 8 -2.34 -23.51 7.74
CA VAL A 8 -3.58 -22.78 8.04
C VAL A 8 -3.28 -21.40 8.62
N LYS A 9 -2.19 -21.24 9.37
CA LYS A 9 -1.76 -19.93 9.89
C LYS A 9 -1.28 -19.03 8.76
N THR A 10 -0.43 -19.55 7.87
CA THR A 10 0.05 -18.86 6.66
C THR A 10 -1.12 -18.44 5.76
N ILE A 11 -2.05 -19.36 5.47
CA ILE A 11 -3.23 -19.06 4.64
C ILE A 11 -4.13 -18.00 5.29
N LYS A 12 -4.34 -18.06 6.61
CA LYS A 12 -5.12 -17.03 7.33
C LYS A 12 -4.42 -15.67 7.33
N HIS A 13 -3.11 -15.63 7.47
CA HIS A 13 -2.33 -14.39 7.44
C HIS A 13 -2.38 -13.76 6.05
N LEU A 14 -2.13 -14.54 5.00
CA LEU A 14 -2.27 -14.07 3.62
C LEU A 14 -3.69 -13.60 3.32
N LYS A 15 -4.70 -14.35 3.76
CA LYS A 15 -6.11 -13.93 3.62
C LYS A 15 -6.44 -12.65 4.37
N ARG A 16 -5.71 -12.29 5.42
CA ARG A 16 -5.88 -11.00 6.11
C ARG A 16 -5.24 -9.90 5.30
N LEU A 17 -3.97 -10.06 4.90
CA LEU A 17 -3.26 -9.09 4.07
C LEU A 17 -4.02 -8.78 2.77
N LEU A 18 -4.54 -9.82 2.09
CA LEU A 18 -5.31 -9.68 0.85
C LEU A 18 -6.79 -9.33 1.04
N ARG A 19 -7.27 -9.18 2.28
CA ARG A 19 -8.67 -8.81 2.55
C ARG A 19 -8.90 -7.31 2.52
N TYR A 20 -7.83 -6.56 2.71
CA TYR A 20 -7.82 -5.12 2.72
C TYR A 20 -7.81 -4.58 1.29
N ASP A 21 -8.16 -3.32 1.10
CA ASP A 21 -8.17 -2.72 -0.24
C ASP A 21 -6.73 -2.65 -0.79
N VAL A 22 -6.58 -2.41 -2.08
CA VAL A 22 -5.26 -2.33 -2.72
C VAL A 22 -4.38 -1.26 -2.04
N ASP A 23 -4.99 -0.16 -1.61
CA ASP A 23 -4.30 0.93 -0.91
C ASP A 23 -3.73 0.48 0.45
N ASP A 24 -4.52 -0.25 1.24
CA ASP A 24 -4.07 -0.82 2.52
C ASP A 24 -2.93 -1.83 2.34
N LEU A 25 -2.91 -2.55 1.21
CA LEU A 25 -1.86 -3.49 0.87
C LEU A 25 -0.57 -2.77 0.44
N LEU A 26 -0.69 -1.63 -0.25
CA LEU A 26 0.43 -0.75 -0.61
C LEU A 26 1.10 -0.16 0.65
N GLU A 27 0.31 0.26 1.63
CA GLU A 27 0.83 0.73 2.93
C GLU A 27 1.60 -0.37 3.70
N GLN A 28 1.21 -1.63 3.51
CA GLN A 28 1.78 -2.80 4.20
C GLN A 28 2.81 -3.57 3.36
N VAL A 29 3.38 -2.98 2.30
CA VAL A 29 4.34 -3.65 1.40
C VAL A 29 5.55 -4.22 2.14
N SER A 30 6.03 -3.55 3.19
CA SER A 30 7.14 -4.06 4.02
C SER A 30 6.76 -5.34 4.74
N ASP A 31 5.58 -5.37 5.35
CA ASP A 31 5.09 -6.48 6.14
C ASP A 31 4.77 -7.68 5.23
N PHE A 32 4.21 -7.40 4.05
CA PHE A 32 4.01 -8.40 3.03
C PHE A 32 5.33 -8.97 2.51
N THR A 33 6.35 -8.13 2.32
CA THR A 33 7.70 -8.56 1.92
C THR A 33 8.31 -9.51 2.95
N THR A 34 8.29 -9.16 4.24
CA THR A 34 8.78 -10.05 5.31
C THR A 34 8.04 -11.38 5.32
N PHE A 35 6.72 -11.37 5.15
CA PHE A 35 5.93 -12.60 5.05
C PHE A 35 6.36 -13.49 3.88
N VAL A 36 6.61 -12.90 2.71
CA VAL A 36 7.05 -13.64 1.51
C VAL A 36 8.43 -14.25 1.72
N GLU A 37 9.35 -13.54 2.38
CA GLU A 37 10.67 -14.07 2.73
C GLU A 37 10.57 -15.27 3.68
N ASP A 38 9.74 -15.18 4.72
CA ASP A 38 9.48 -16.27 5.66
C ASP A 38 8.86 -17.50 4.96
N LEU A 39 7.93 -17.25 4.04
CA LEU A 39 7.31 -18.29 3.23
C LEU A 39 8.35 -18.99 2.34
N ARG A 40 9.23 -18.21 1.70
CA ARG A 40 10.33 -18.71 0.87
C ARG A 40 11.33 -19.53 1.67
N ALA A 41 11.67 -19.11 2.88
CA ALA A 41 12.55 -19.86 3.79
C ALA A 41 11.96 -21.24 4.16
N SER A 42 10.64 -21.38 4.09
CA SER A 42 9.91 -22.63 4.34
C SER A 42 9.71 -23.50 3.09
N SER A 43 10.24 -23.10 1.93
CA SER A 43 10.01 -23.74 0.62
C SER A 43 10.35 -25.24 0.58
N TRP A 44 11.37 -25.68 1.30
CA TRP A 44 11.80 -27.07 1.37
C TRP A 44 10.75 -28.03 1.97
N ARG A 45 9.73 -27.49 2.66
CA ARG A 45 8.63 -28.26 3.25
C ARG A 45 7.37 -28.27 2.40
N LEU A 46 7.38 -27.59 1.26
CA LEU A 46 6.20 -27.38 0.42
C LEU A 46 6.07 -28.48 -0.62
N THR A 47 4.83 -28.87 -0.88
CA THR A 47 4.49 -29.70 -2.04
C THR A 47 4.60 -28.90 -3.34
N ASN A 48 4.65 -29.58 -4.50
CA ASN A 48 4.70 -28.91 -5.81
C ASN A 48 3.53 -27.93 -6.06
N LYS A 49 2.34 -28.20 -5.50
CA LYS A 49 1.19 -27.29 -5.62
C LYS A 49 1.37 -26.04 -4.76
N GLU A 50 1.89 -26.21 -3.54
CA GLU A 50 2.16 -25.11 -2.62
C GLU A 50 3.34 -24.25 -3.11
N LEU A 51 4.35 -24.85 -3.75
CA LEU A 51 5.44 -24.14 -4.41
C LEU A 51 4.93 -23.21 -5.51
N ARG A 52 4.04 -23.69 -6.40
CA ARG A 52 3.42 -22.84 -7.44
C ARG A 52 2.63 -21.68 -6.86
N PHE A 53 1.96 -21.91 -5.73
CA PHE A 53 1.26 -20.85 -5.03
C PHE A 53 2.23 -19.81 -4.46
N MET A 54 3.31 -20.27 -3.81
CA MET A 54 4.37 -19.40 -3.31
C MET A 54 5.00 -18.57 -4.44
N GLU A 55 5.26 -19.17 -5.61
CA GLU A 55 5.77 -18.45 -6.80
C GLU A 55 4.83 -17.31 -7.22
N ALA A 56 3.52 -17.54 -7.24
CA ALA A 56 2.54 -16.50 -7.55
C ALA A 56 2.53 -15.37 -6.49
N VAL A 57 2.63 -15.73 -5.21
CA VAL A 57 2.71 -14.76 -4.10
C VAL A 57 4.00 -13.92 -4.18
N MET A 58 5.13 -14.55 -4.53
CA MET A 58 6.40 -13.87 -4.74
C MET A 58 6.36 -12.91 -5.94
N HIS A 59 5.72 -13.32 -7.04
CA HIS A 59 5.53 -12.45 -8.20
C HIS A 59 4.74 -11.20 -7.82
N LEU A 60 3.61 -11.37 -7.12
CA LEU A 60 2.79 -10.26 -6.64
C LEU A 60 3.58 -9.32 -5.74
N GLN A 61 4.36 -9.85 -4.79
CA GLN A 61 5.22 -9.03 -3.92
C GLN A 61 6.26 -8.25 -4.72
N GLY A 62 6.86 -8.86 -5.76
CA GLY A 62 7.82 -8.19 -6.63
C GLY A 62 7.22 -7.00 -7.39
N GLU A 63 6.01 -7.16 -7.94
CA GLU A 63 5.30 -6.05 -8.60
C GLU A 63 4.93 -4.94 -7.62
N LEU A 64 4.38 -5.30 -6.45
CA LEU A 64 4.02 -4.32 -5.42
C LEU A 64 5.25 -3.55 -4.92
N ALA A 65 6.36 -4.24 -4.63
CA ALA A 65 7.57 -3.58 -4.14
C ALA A 65 8.24 -2.69 -5.20
N SER A 66 8.07 -3.02 -6.48
CA SER A 66 8.53 -2.19 -7.60
C SER A 66 7.70 -0.92 -7.73
N ASP A 67 6.38 -1.04 -7.64
CA ASP A 67 5.47 0.03 -8.04
C ASP A 67 5.07 0.93 -6.86
N ALA A 68 5.11 0.44 -5.61
CA ALA A 68 4.73 1.20 -4.43
C ALA A 68 5.49 2.55 -4.28
N PRO A 69 6.83 2.63 -4.46
CA PRO A 69 7.54 3.91 -4.37
C PRO A 69 7.08 4.93 -5.43
N PHE A 70 6.71 4.46 -6.62
CA PHE A 70 6.21 5.34 -7.67
C PHE A 70 4.80 5.85 -7.34
N ILE A 71 3.92 4.96 -6.87
CA ILE A 71 2.55 5.32 -6.48
C ILE A 71 2.59 6.35 -5.33
N GLU A 72 3.38 6.08 -4.29
CA GLU A 72 3.57 7.00 -3.16
C GLU A 72 4.08 8.37 -3.62
N ALA A 73 5.06 8.40 -4.54
CA ALA A 73 5.59 9.66 -5.07
C ALA A 73 4.53 10.47 -5.85
N VAL A 74 3.68 9.80 -6.62
CA VAL A 74 2.59 10.44 -7.38
C VAL A 74 1.51 10.98 -6.44
N GLU A 75 1.11 10.20 -5.44
CA GLU A 75 0.11 10.61 -4.44
C GLU A 75 0.60 11.80 -3.62
N ASN A 76 1.86 11.76 -3.17
CA ASN A 76 2.49 12.88 -2.47
C ASN A 76 2.56 14.14 -3.35
N ALA A 77 2.93 14.01 -4.62
CA ALA A 77 2.95 15.14 -5.55
C ALA A 77 1.54 15.72 -5.76
N HIS A 78 0.52 14.86 -5.85
CA HIS A 78 -0.87 15.29 -5.98
C HIS A 78 -1.34 16.03 -4.72
N HIS A 79 -1.02 15.50 -3.54
CA HIS A 79 -1.34 16.13 -2.25
C HIS A 79 -0.68 17.51 -2.12
N CYS A 80 0.64 17.61 -2.37
CA CYS A 80 1.38 18.87 -2.35
C CYS A 80 0.80 19.90 -3.33
N HIS A 81 0.44 19.47 -4.55
CA HIS A 81 -0.19 20.36 -5.53
C HIS A 81 -1.55 20.86 -5.04
N HIS A 82 -2.38 19.98 -4.49
CA HIS A 82 -3.69 20.34 -3.98
C HIS A 82 -3.62 21.34 -2.82
N GLU A 83 -2.68 21.13 -1.88
CA GLU A 83 -2.43 22.05 -0.76
C GLU A 83 -1.99 23.42 -1.25
N LEU A 84 -1.04 23.47 -2.19
CA LEU A 84 -0.55 24.73 -2.77
C LEU A 84 -1.67 25.51 -3.48
N VAL A 85 -2.48 24.83 -4.29
CA VAL A 85 -3.60 25.46 -5.00
C VAL A 85 -4.63 26.02 -4.02
N SER A 86 -4.96 25.26 -2.98
CA SER A 86 -5.92 25.69 -1.94
C SER A 86 -5.39 26.92 -1.20
N ASN A 87 -4.11 26.91 -0.80
CA ASN A 87 -3.49 28.05 -0.11
C ASN A 87 -3.46 29.32 -0.98
N ILE A 88 -3.13 29.20 -2.28
CA ILE A 88 -3.15 30.34 -3.20
C ILE A 88 -4.57 30.89 -3.37
N PHE A 89 -5.56 30.00 -3.47
CA PHE A 89 -6.95 30.39 -3.58
C PHE A 89 -7.40 31.19 -2.34
N ASP A 90 -7.12 30.68 -1.14
CA ASP A 90 -7.47 31.35 0.12
C ASP A 90 -6.78 32.71 0.25
N GLN A 91 -5.48 32.78 -0.08
CA GLN A 91 -4.73 34.05 -0.08
C GLN A 91 -5.35 35.06 -1.06
N THR A 92 -5.73 34.62 -2.26
CA THR A 92 -6.34 35.46 -3.29
C THR A 92 -7.70 35.98 -2.82
N MET A 93 -8.53 35.13 -2.23
CA MET A 93 -9.84 35.51 -1.70
C MET A 93 -9.73 36.48 -0.53
N ASN A 94 -8.81 36.23 0.41
CA ASN A 94 -8.54 37.12 1.53
C ASN A 94 -8.05 38.50 1.06
N LEU A 95 -7.14 38.54 0.07
CA LEU A 95 -6.68 39.81 -0.50
C LEU A 95 -7.83 40.58 -1.14
N LYS A 96 -8.66 39.92 -1.94
CA LYS A 96 -9.83 40.54 -2.58
C LYS A 96 -10.81 41.10 -1.55
N GLU A 97 -11.09 40.35 -0.48
CA GLU A 97 -11.97 40.81 0.60
C GLU A 97 -11.39 42.05 1.29
N ASN A 98 -10.11 42.00 1.64
CA ASN A 98 -9.42 43.14 2.24
C ASN A 98 -9.49 44.37 1.33
N MET A 99 -9.28 44.23 0.02
CA MET A 99 -9.39 45.34 -0.92
C MET A 99 -10.79 45.96 -0.93
N ARG A 100 -11.85 45.13 -0.93
CA ARG A 100 -13.23 45.62 -0.88
C ARG A 100 -13.53 46.43 0.37
N VAL A 101 -13.03 46.00 1.54
CA VAL A 101 -13.22 46.72 2.81
C VAL A 101 -12.57 48.11 2.81
N HIS A 102 -11.52 48.33 2.01
CA HIS A 102 -10.84 49.63 1.91
C HIS A 102 -11.43 50.53 0.81
N GLU A 103 -12.41 50.05 0.04
CA GLU A 103 -13.15 50.83 -0.98
C GLU A 103 -14.48 51.41 -0.44
N GLU A 104 -14.88 51.06 0.79
CA GLU A 104 -16.03 51.63 1.53
C GLU A 104 -15.62 52.82 2.42
#